data_AF-A0A7X3FKV9-F1
#
_entry.id   AF-A0A7X3FKV9-F1
#
_cell.length_a   1.000
_cell.length_b   1.000
_cell.length_c   1.000
_cell.angle_alpha   90.00
_cell.angle_beta   90.00
_cell.angle_gamma   90.00
#
_symmetry.space_group_name_H-M   'P 1'
#
loop_
_entity.id
_entity.type
_entity.pdbx_description
1 polymer ?
#
loop_
_entity_poly.entity_id
_entity_poly.type
_entity_poly.pdbx_seq_one_letter_code
_entity_poly.pdbx_strand_id
1 'polypeptide(L)'
;MNFLKDVSADRLGKWLGIYTLFFFLCGLVIAYLGGDHDYISYQTGVILGALLLLPGLFLLIALYIKADRQTRKGYNLRLLLVLALVAAKYAFF
;
A
#
# COMPACT_ATOMS: atom_id res chain seq x y z
N MET A 1 5.27 19.87 5.22
CA MET A 1 3.95 19.76 4.56
C MET A 1 3.76 20.66 3.32
N ASN A 2 4.82 21.24 2.73
CA ASN A 2 4.70 22.05 1.50
C ASN A 2 4.57 21.22 0.20
N PHE A 3 4.99 19.95 0.19
CA PHE A 3 5.03 19.11 -1.02
C PHE A 3 3.65 18.72 -1.56
N LEU A 4 2.61 18.75 -0.72
CA LEU A 4 1.25 18.37 -1.09
C LEU A 4 0.36 19.58 -1.41
N LYS A 5 0.83 20.82 -1.24
CA LYS A 5 -0.02 22.00 -1.41
C LYS A 5 -0.53 22.13 -2.85
N ASP A 6 0.35 21.87 -3.83
CA ASP A 6 0.05 22.08 -5.27
C ASP A 6 -0.47 20.83 -6.01
N VAL A 7 -0.56 19.68 -5.33
CA VAL A 7 -0.99 18.42 -5.97
C VAL A 7 -2.49 18.23 -5.76
N SER A 8 -3.29 18.22 -6.84
CA SER A 8 -4.73 17.99 -6.76
C SER A 8 -5.07 16.56 -6.30
N ALA A 9 -6.24 16.38 -5.68
CA ALA A 9 -6.72 15.07 -5.24
C ALA A 9 -6.86 14.08 -6.42
N ASP A 10 -7.29 14.55 -7.58
CA ASP A 10 -7.38 13.72 -8.80
C ASP A 10 -6.02 13.20 -9.26
N ARG A 11 -4.98 14.04 -9.16
CA ARG A 11 -3.62 13.64 -9.53
C ARG A 11 -3.08 12.58 -8.55
N LEU A 12 -3.32 12.76 -7.25
CA LEU A 12 -2.98 11.76 -6.23
C LEU A 12 -3.76 10.45 -6.44
N GLY A 13 -5.03 10.53 -6.83
CA GLY A 13 -5.87 9.36 -7.14
C GLY A 13 -5.33 8.55 -8.32
N LYS A 14 -4.90 9.23 -9.40
CA LYS A 14 -4.25 8.58 -10.54
C LYS A 14 -2.93 7.92 -10.14
N TRP A 15 -2.11 8.59 -9.32
CA TRP A 15 -0.87 8.01 -8.80
C TRP A 15 -1.13 6.78 -7.93
N LEU A 16 -2.15 6.83 -7.07
CA LEU A 16 -2.56 5.67 -6.27
C LEU A 16 -3.02 4.51 -7.16
N GLY A 17 -3.77 4.79 -8.23
CA GLY A 17 -4.21 3.77 -9.20
C GLY A 17 -3.04 3.08 -9.90
N ILE A 18 -2.10 3.86 -10.45
CA ILE A 18 -0.88 3.34 -11.09
C ILE A 18 -0.05 2.52 -10.09
N TYR A 19 0.11 3.05 -8.87
CA TYR A 19 0.85 2.37 -7.82
C TYR A 19 0.20 1.05 -7.40
N THR A 20 -1.13 1.01 -7.33
CA THR A 20 -1.87 -0.23 -6.99
C THR A 20 -1.61 -1.32 -8.03
N LEU A 21 -1.59 -0.96 -9.32
CA LEU A 21 -1.26 -1.90 -10.39
C LEU A 21 0.20 -2.40 -10.27
N PHE A 22 1.14 -1.49 -10.04
CA PHE A 22 2.54 -1.83 -9.82
C PHE A 22 2.72 -2.76 -8.60
N PHE A 23 2.07 -2.45 -7.48
CA PHE A 23 2.09 -3.27 -6.28
C PHE A 23 1.57 -4.68 -6.54
N PHE A 24 0.46 -4.80 -7.28
CA PHE A 24 -0.11 -6.09 -7.64
C PHE A 24 0.87 -6.93 -8.48
N LEU A 25 1.49 -6.33 -9.51
CA LEU A 25 2.47 -7.01 -10.36
C LEU A 25 3.71 -7.44 -9.56
N CYS A 26 4.27 -6.57 -8.72
CA CYS A 26 5.39 -6.94 -7.87
C CYS A 26 5.03 -8.01 -6.85
N GLY A 27 3.81 -7.98 -6.31
CA GLY A 27 3.28 -9.03 -5.43
C GLY A 27 3.22 -10.39 -6.10
N LEU A 28 2.77 -10.45 -7.36
CA LEU A 28 2.78 -11.69 -8.16
C LEU A 28 4.20 -12.22 -8.35
N VAL A 29 5.17 -11.34 -8.66
CA VAL A 29 6.57 -11.74 -8.81
C VAL A 29 7.14 -12.29 -7.50
N ILE A 30 6.88 -11.62 -6.37
CA ILE A 30 7.34 -12.07 -5.05
C ILE A 30 6.72 -13.42 -4.69
N ALA A 31 5.42 -13.60 -4.94
CA ALA A 31 4.73 -14.87 -4.70
C ALA A 31 5.28 -15.99 -5.60
N TYR A 32 5.58 -15.70 -6.86
CA TYR A 32 6.21 -16.65 -7.78
C TYR A 32 7.63 -17.04 -7.35
N LEU A 33 8.44 -16.07 -6.95
CA LEU A 33 9.83 -16.30 -6.51
C LEU A 33 9.91 -17.06 -5.18
N GLY A 34 9.01 -16.78 -4.24
CA GLY A 34 9.02 -17.40 -2.91
C GLY A 34 8.11 -18.63 -2.76
N GLY A 35 7.21 -18.88 -3.71
CA GLY A 35 6.30 -20.03 -3.68
C GLY A 35 6.92 -21.26 -4.34
N ASP A 36 6.85 -21.33 -5.67
CA ASP A 36 7.23 -22.54 -6.42
C ASP A 36 8.74 -22.70 -6.61
N HIS A 37 9.49 -21.61 -6.52
CA HIS A 37 10.90 -21.61 -6.89
C HIS A 37 11.86 -21.44 -5.72
N ASP A 38 11.36 -21.11 -4.52
CA ASP A 38 12.16 -20.91 -3.29
C ASP A 38 13.38 -19.99 -3.48
N TYR A 39 13.36 -19.11 -4.48
CA TYR A 39 14.45 -18.18 -4.80
C TYR A 39 14.63 -17.11 -3.71
N ILE A 40 13.56 -16.84 -2.96
CA ILE A 40 13.56 -15.90 -1.85
C ILE A 40 12.89 -16.55 -0.64
N SER A 41 13.49 -16.37 0.54
CA SER A 41 12.88 -16.82 1.78
C SER A 41 11.59 -16.05 2.10
N TYR A 42 10.71 -16.65 2.89
CA TYR A 42 9.50 -16.01 3.39
C TYR A 42 9.78 -14.63 4.04
N GLN A 43 10.84 -14.53 4.85
CA GLN A 43 11.25 -13.27 5.48
C GLN A 43 11.61 -12.20 4.45
N THR A 44 12.36 -12.55 3.41
CA THR A 44 12.71 -11.63 2.32
C THR A 44 11.45 -11.18 1.57
N GLY A 45 10.53 -12.09 1.28
CA GLY A 45 9.24 -11.76 0.66
C GLY A 45 8.40 -10.78 1.48
N VAL A 46 8.34 -10.97 2.80
CA VAL A 46 7.65 -10.06 3.74
C VAL A 46 8.31 -8.68 3.76
N ILE A 47 9.64 -8.59 3.77
CA ILE A 47 10.37 -7.31 3.76
C ILE A 47 10.12 -6.56 2.44
N LEU A 48 10.21 -7.25 1.30
CA LEU A 48 9.93 -6.66 -0.01
C LEU A 48 8.47 -6.18 -0.11
N GLY A 49 7.52 -7.00 0.36
CA GLY A 49 6.11 -6.62 0.44
C GLY A 49 5.87 -5.39 1.30
N ALA A 50 6.52 -5.29 2.47
CA ALA A 50 6.42 -4.13 3.35
C ALA A 50 7.01 -2.86 2.72
N LEU A 51 8.18 -2.95 2.07
CA LEU A 51 8.79 -1.84 1.35
C LEU A 51 7.90 -1.35 0.21
N LEU A 52 7.30 -2.28 -0.52
CA LEU A 52 6.34 -2.01 -1.58
C LEU A 52 5.01 -1.48 -1.07
N LEU A 53 4.73 -1.44 0.24
CA LEU A 53 3.46 -0.95 0.77
C LEU A 53 3.55 0.51 1.26
N LEU A 54 4.74 0.93 1.70
CA LEU A 54 5.00 2.25 2.28
C LEU A 54 4.60 3.43 1.37
N PRO A 55 5.02 3.48 0.08
CA PRO A 55 4.60 4.56 -0.82
C PRO A 55 3.08 4.62 -1.05
N GLY A 56 2.40 3.46 -1.12
CA GLY A 56 0.95 3.39 -1.26
C GLY A 56 0.22 3.92 -0.04
N LEU A 57 0.74 3.60 1.14
CA LEU A 57 0.24 4.13 2.41
C LEU A 57 0.39 5.66 2.47
N PHE A 58 1.53 6.18 2.02
CA PHE A 58 1.75 7.62 1.93
C PHE A 58 0.74 8.31 1.01
N LEU A 59 0.47 7.74 -0.18
CA LEU A 59 -0.53 8.26 -1.11
C LEU A 59 -1.95 8.21 -0.53
N LEU A 60 -2.30 7.14 0.20
CA LEU A 60 -3.57 7.00 0.90
C LEU A 60 -3.74 8.06 1.99
N ILE A 61 -2.70 8.32 2.79
CA ILE A 61 -2.72 9.36 3.83
C ILE A 61 -2.84 10.75 3.19
N ALA A 62 -2.11 11.01 2.11
CA ALA A 62 -2.18 12.28 1.38
C ALA A 62 -3.58 12.54 0.81
N LEU A 63 -4.22 11.51 0.24
CA LEU A 63 -5.61 11.57 -0.21
C LEU A 63 -6.58 11.76 0.95
N TYR A 64 -6.38 11.06 2.07
CA TYR A 64 -7.21 11.18 3.26
C TYR A 64 -7.24 12.62 3.81
N ILE A 65 -6.08 13.27 3.86
CA ILE A 65 -5.96 14.67 4.32
C ILE A 65 -6.72 15.63 3.37
N LYS A 66 -6.70 15.36 2.06
CA LYS A 66 -7.36 16.20 1.04
C LYS A 66 -8.81 15.83 0.72
N ALA A 67 -9.29 14.69 1.21
CA ALA A 67 -10.60 14.14 0.87
C ALA A 67 -11.76 14.82 1.62
N ASP A 68 -12.92 14.90 0.97
CA ASP A 68 -14.21 15.24 1.58
C ASP A 68 -14.70 14.12 2.52
N ARG A 69 -15.64 14.45 3.41
CA ARG A 69 -16.16 13.54 4.46
C ARG A 69 -16.64 12.18 3.94
N GLN A 70 -17.23 12.15 2.74
CA GLN A 70 -17.75 10.93 2.12
C GLN A 70 -16.62 10.04 1.56
N THR A 71 -15.61 10.64 0.94
CA THR A 71 -14.43 9.96 0.40
C THR A 71 -13.50 9.46 1.51
N ARG A 72 -13.42 10.17 2.65
CA ARG A 72 -12.69 9.71 3.85
C ARG A 72 -13.18 8.37 4.39
N LYS A 73 -14.47 8.04 4.27
CA LYS A 73 -14.99 6.73 4.71
C LYS A 73 -14.42 5.57 3.88
N GLY A 74 -14.29 5.75 2.57
CA GLY A 74 -13.65 4.76 1.69
C GLY A 74 -12.16 4.58 1.99
N TYR A 75 -11.47 5.67 2.31
CA TYR A 75 -10.06 5.63 2.71
C TYR A 75 -9.85 5.02 4.11
N ASN A 76 -10.75 5.26 5.06
CA ASN A 76 -10.74 4.61 6.38
C ASN A 76 -10.79 3.08 6.27
N LEU A 77 -11.60 2.56 5.34
CA LEU A 77 -11.73 1.11 5.13
C LEU A 77 -10.44 0.50 4.57
N ARG A 78 -9.75 1.22 3.67
CA ARG A 78 -8.42 0.82 3.14
C ARG A 78 -7.32 0.94 4.20
N LEU A 79 -7.35 1.98 5.02
CA LEU A 79 -6.41 2.14 6.15
C LEU A 79 -6.62 1.07 7.23
N LEU A 80 -7.88 0.70 7.53
CA LEU A 80 -8.22 -0.41 8.42
C LEU A 80 -7.70 -1.75 7.91
N LEU A 81 -7.80 -2.01 6.61
CA LEU A 81 -7.22 -3.20 5.97
C LEU A 81 -5.70 -3.25 6.12
N VAL A 82 -4.99 -2.12 5.96
CA VAL A 82 -3.55 -2.07 6.19
C VAL A 82 -3.22 -2.30 7.67
N LEU A 83 -3.95 -1.68 8.59
CA LEU A 83 -3.77 -1.89 10.03
C LEU A 83 -4.03 -3.35 10.43
N ALA A 84 -5.04 -4.00 9.85
CA ALA A 84 -5.32 -5.40 10.07
C ALA A 84 -4.19 -6.30 9.54
N LEU A 85 -3.60 -5.97 8.39
CA LEU A 85 -2.45 -6.70 7.83
C LEU A 85 -1.21 -6.56 8.72
N VAL A 86 -0.94 -5.34 9.21
CA VAL A 86 0.14 -5.08 10.16
C VAL A 86 -0.12 -5.81 11.48
N ALA A 87 -1.34 -5.78 12.01
CA ALA A 87 -1.71 -6.49 13.23
C ALA A 87 -1.60 -8.01 13.09
N ALA A 88 -1.99 -8.57 11.93
CA ALA A 88 -1.82 -9.99 11.63
C ALA A 88 -0.35 -10.41 11.69
N LYS A 89 0.59 -9.57 11.22
CA LYS A 89 2.03 -9.81 11.37
C LYS A 89 2.44 -9.99 12.84
N TYR A 90 1.83 -9.26 13.78
CA TYR A 90 2.13 -9.35 15.22
C TYR A 90 1.28 -10.39 15.97
N ALA A 91 0.28 -11.00 15.32
CA ALA A 91 -0.56 -12.03 15.91
C ALA A 91 -0.11 -13.46 15.56
N PHE A 92 0.61 -13.63 14.45
CA PHE A 92 1.09 -14.93 13.96
C PHE A 92 2.61 -15.12 14.08
N PHE A 93 3.31 -14.18 14.75
CA PHE A 93 4.72 -14.28 15.14
C PHE A 93 4.87 -14.11 16.65
#